data_AF-A0A7Y7D4S9-F1
#
_entry.id   AF-A0A7Y7D4S9-F1
#
_cell.length_a   1.000
_cell.length_b   1.000
_cell.length_c   1.000
_cell.angle_alpha   90.00
_cell.angle_beta   90.00
_cell.angle_gamma   90.00
#
_symmetry.space_group_name_H-M   'P 1'
#
loop_
_entity.id
_entity.type
_entity.pdbx_description
1 polymer ?
#
loop_
_entity_poly.entity_id
_entity_poly.type
_entity_poly.pdbx_seq_one_letter_code
_entity_poly.pdbx_strand_id
1 'polypeptide(L)'
;MTYTVSDGEEKTPLGRPYQEQERRMTANTDEPMSPYDAYEEFDFDPRGDGQKMFGVKNPIDGGRAYLDANTANEVTSKLFKGVKPHNNEADAFRHAYWSYLMTQNIGADKAKHAGNSHEITEENTEGERLMDLYNNRIGRQLALDPKNKGRPAEEVIREAIKDGKLRTSPFKILGERDYVPSPFGN
;
A
#
# COMPACT_ATOMS: atom_id res chain seq x y z
N MET A 1 -21.08 -26.17 35.52
CA MET A 1 -21.32 -25.78 34.12
C MET A 1 -20.10 -25.01 33.65
N THR A 2 -19.30 -25.60 32.77
CA THR A 2 -18.17 -24.94 32.12
C THR A 2 -18.70 -24.25 30.86
N TYR A 3 -18.63 -22.92 30.80
CA TYR A 3 -18.88 -22.18 29.56
C TYR A 3 -17.53 -21.89 28.91
N THR A 4 -17.27 -22.55 27.79
CA THR A 4 -16.23 -22.18 26.84
C THR A 4 -16.67 -20.93 26.09
N VAL A 5 -15.90 -19.85 26.21
CA VAL A 5 -16.08 -18.63 25.39
C VAL A 5 -15.36 -18.87 24.07
N SER A 6 -16.13 -19.02 23.00
CA SER A 6 -15.63 -19.16 21.63
C SER A 6 -15.28 -17.78 21.06
N ASP A 7 -14.02 -17.64 20.65
CA ASP A 7 -13.47 -16.84 19.56
C ASP A 7 -14.03 -15.42 19.39
N GLY A 8 -13.36 -14.47 20.03
CA GLY A 8 -13.53 -13.05 19.78
C GLY A 8 -12.93 -12.65 18.43
N GLU A 9 -13.78 -12.54 17.40
CA GLU A 9 -13.44 -11.75 16.22
C GLU A 9 -13.68 -10.27 16.52
N GLU A 10 -12.60 -9.50 16.51
CA GLU A 10 -12.66 -8.04 16.55
C GLU A 10 -13.37 -7.53 15.28
N LYS A 11 -14.29 -6.58 15.44
CA LYS A 11 -15.08 -6.00 14.35
C LYS A 11 -14.76 -4.52 14.22
N THR A 12 -14.77 -4.00 13.00
CA THR A 12 -14.65 -2.56 12.76
C THR A 12 -15.87 -1.80 13.30
N PRO A 13 -15.82 -0.46 13.44
CA PRO A 13 -16.97 0.34 13.86
C PRO A 13 -18.25 0.16 13.02
N LEU A 14 -18.13 -0.41 11.81
CA LEU A 14 -19.23 -0.76 10.90
C LEU A 14 -19.66 -2.23 10.97
N GLY A 15 -19.15 -3.00 11.94
CA GLY A 15 -19.60 -4.36 12.25
C GLY A 15 -19.11 -5.45 11.31
N ARG A 16 -18.13 -5.18 10.43
CA ARG A 16 -17.54 -6.20 9.54
C ARG A 16 -16.34 -6.89 10.21
N PRO A 17 -16.18 -8.21 10.04
CA PRO A 17 -14.99 -8.91 10.50
C PRO A 17 -13.75 -8.42 9.73
N TYR A 18 -12.64 -8.14 10.41
CA TYR A 18 -11.37 -7.76 9.77
C TYR A 18 -10.92 -8.80 8.72
N GLN A 19 -11.18 -10.09 8.98
CA GLN A 19 -10.91 -11.24 8.09
C GLN A 19 -11.67 -11.22 6.75
N GLU A 20 -12.73 -10.41 6.61
CA GLU A 20 -13.48 -10.27 5.37
C GLU A 20 -12.96 -9.12 4.49
N GLN A 21 -12.34 -8.10 5.08
CA GLN A 21 -11.68 -7.02 4.33
C GLN A 21 -10.39 -7.51 3.68
N GLU A 22 -9.59 -8.31 4.38
CA GLU A 22 -8.36 -8.93 3.83
C GLU A 22 -8.62 -9.83 2.60
N ARG A 23 -9.87 -10.26 2.39
CA ARG A 23 -10.28 -11.09 1.25
C ARG A 23 -10.72 -10.31 0.00
N ARG A 24 -10.92 -8.98 0.08
CA ARG A 24 -11.54 -8.21 -1.02
C ARG A 24 -10.55 -7.63 -2.03
N MET A 25 -9.35 -7.21 -1.62
CA MET A 25 -8.35 -6.71 -2.57
C MET A 25 -7.18 -7.67 -2.75
N THR A 26 -7.25 -8.42 -3.84
CA THR A 26 -6.10 -9.14 -4.39
C THR A 26 -5.55 -8.35 -5.58
N ALA A 27 -4.27 -8.53 -5.90
CA ALA A 27 -3.64 -7.87 -7.05
C ALA A 27 -4.38 -8.10 -8.38
N ASN A 28 -5.15 -9.18 -8.50
CA ASN A 28 -5.82 -9.57 -9.73
C ASN A 28 -7.31 -9.19 -9.79
N THR A 29 -7.85 -8.48 -8.80
CA THR A 29 -9.24 -8.02 -8.90
C THR A 29 -9.38 -6.95 -9.97
N ASP A 30 -10.31 -7.15 -10.89
CA ASP A 30 -10.70 -6.16 -11.91
C ASP A 30 -12.11 -5.61 -11.66
N GLU A 31 -12.70 -5.96 -10.51
CA GLU A 31 -13.96 -5.37 -10.08
C GLU A 31 -13.75 -3.89 -9.76
N PRO A 32 -14.62 -3.00 -10.28
CA PRO A 32 -14.55 -1.58 -9.96
C PRO A 32 -14.70 -1.33 -8.46
N MET A 33 -13.85 -0.46 -7.92
CA MET A 33 -13.77 -0.16 -6.50
C MET A 33 -14.36 1.22 -6.20
N SER A 34 -15.04 1.37 -5.06
CA SER A 34 -15.29 2.69 -4.48
C SER A 34 -13.98 3.22 -3.88
N PRO A 35 -13.51 4.44 -4.24
CA PRO A 35 -12.30 5.00 -3.65
C PRO A 35 -12.38 5.13 -2.13
N TYR A 36 -13.56 5.43 -1.59
CA TYR A 36 -13.76 5.56 -0.15
C TYR A 36 -13.61 4.21 0.57
N ASP A 37 -14.22 3.15 0.05
CA ASP A 37 -14.08 1.80 0.62
C ASP A 37 -12.62 1.34 0.57
N ALA A 38 -11.93 1.68 -0.51
CA ALA A 38 -10.51 1.39 -0.67
C ALA A 38 -9.64 2.18 0.33
N TYR A 39 -9.92 3.47 0.52
CA TYR A 39 -9.22 4.31 1.49
C TYR A 39 -9.42 3.86 2.92
N GLU A 40 -10.63 3.40 3.27
CA GLU A 40 -10.87 2.75 4.56
C GLU A 40 -10.05 1.46 4.70
N GLU A 41 -9.98 0.62 3.67
CA GLU A 41 -9.20 -0.63 3.69
C GLU A 41 -7.68 -0.37 3.83
N PHE A 42 -7.16 0.65 3.16
CA PHE A 42 -5.75 1.02 3.25
C PHE A 42 -5.43 1.88 4.49
N ASP A 43 -6.46 2.31 5.24
CA ASP A 43 -6.38 3.32 6.29
C ASP A 43 -5.54 4.52 5.80
N PHE A 44 -6.04 5.11 4.70
CA PHE A 44 -5.47 6.24 3.98
C PHE A 44 -6.43 7.43 4.05
N ASP A 45 -5.94 8.57 4.55
CA ASP A 45 -6.67 9.84 4.50
C ASP A 45 -6.06 10.74 3.42
N PRO A 46 -6.75 10.99 2.28
CA PRO A 46 -6.23 11.87 1.23
C PRO A 46 -6.03 13.32 1.67
N ARG A 47 -6.58 13.72 2.83
CA ARG A 47 -6.42 15.06 3.43
C ARG A 47 -5.32 15.12 4.48
N GLY A 48 -4.58 14.02 4.68
CA GLY A 48 -3.50 13.92 5.64
C GLY A 48 -2.29 14.80 5.28
N ASP A 49 -1.25 14.68 6.11
CA ASP A 49 0.00 15.41 5.89
C ASP A 49 0.73 14.92 4.63
N GLY A 50 0.99 15.83 3.69
CA GLY A 50 1.86 15.55 2.54
C GLY A 50 3.34 15.38 2.92
N GLN A 51 4.14 14.91 1.96
CA GLN A 51 5.53 14.46 2.17
C GLN A 51 6.45 15.52 2.81
N LYS A 52 6.25 16.80 2.48
CA LYS A 52 6.98 17.92 3.10
C LYS A 52 6.74 17.98 4.62
N MET A 53 5.49 17.86 5.05
CA MET A 53 5.12 17.95 6.46
C MET A 53 5.59 16.71 7.24
N PHE A 54 5.55 15.52 6.62
CA PHE A 54 6.15 14.31 7.20
C PHE A 54 7.65 14.50 7.46
N GLY A 55 8.40 15.02 6.48
CA GLY A 55 9.83 15.27 6.63
C GLY A 55 10.18 16.31 7.70
N VAL A 56 9.35 17.34 7.87
CA VAL A 56 9.52 18.34 8.94
C VAL A 56 9.25 17.72 10.32
N LYS A 57 8.20 16.91 10.46
CA LYS A 57 7.82 16.27 11.73
C LYS A 57 8.77 15.11 12.12
N ASN A 58 9.36 14.43 11.13
CA ASN A 58 10.22 13.26 11.32
C ASN A 58 11.51 13.40 10.49
N PRO A 59 12.44 14.32 10.84
CA PRO A 59 13.58 14.64 9.98
C PRO A 59 14.51 13.46 9.71
N ILE A 60 14.77 12.63 10.72
CA ILE A 60 15.63 11.44 10.56
C ILE A 60 14.94 10.38 9.70
N ASP A 61 13.68 10.06 10.00
CA ASP A 61 12.94 9.02 9.29
C ASP A 61 12.59 9.46 7.86
N GLY A 62 12.26 10.73 7.65
CA GLY A 62 12.06 11.34 6.34
C GLY A 62 13.33 11.34 5.49
N GLY A 63 14.49 11.64 6.10
CA GLY A 63 15.78 11.50 5.44
C GLY A 63 16.08 10.06 5.00
N ARG A 64 15.79 9.06 5.85
CA ARG A 64 15.93 7.64 5.51
C ARG A 64 14.96 7.21 4.40
N ALA A 65 13.69 7.59 4.51
CA ALA A 65 12.68 7.30 3.49
C ALA A 65 13.06 7.88 2.12
N TYR A 66 13.67 9.06 2.10
CA TYR A 66 14.20 9.67 0.87
C TYR A 66 15.38 8.88 0.28
N LEU A 67 16.34 8.43 1.11
CA LEU A 67 17.43 7.58 0.65
C LEU A 67 16.94 6.22 0.12
N ASP A 68 15.92 5.66 0.76
CA ASP A 68 15.27 4.42 0.31
C ASP A 68 14.56 4.64 -1.03
N ALA A 69 13.92 5.79 -1.24
CA ALA A 69 13.29 6.13 -2.52
C ALA A 69 14.33 6.26 -3.66
N ASN A 70 15.46 6.91 -3.40
CA ASN A 70 16.57 6.99 -4.36
C ASN A 70 17.11 5.59 -4.71
N THR A 71 17.29 4.75 -3.69
CA THR A 71 17.72 3.35 -3.87
C THR A 71 16.71 2.58 -4.73
N ALA A 72 15.40 2.73 -4.45
CA ALA A 72 14.36 2.08 -5.22
C ALA A 72 14.33 2.53 -6.68
N ASN A 73 14.49 3.83 -6.94
CA ASN A 73 14.59 4.38 -8.30
C ASN A 73 15.80 3.82 -9.06
N GLU A 74 16.96 3.77 -8.40
CA GLU A 74 18.19 3.25 -9.01
C GLU A 74 18.08 1.76 -9.36
N VAL A 75 17.61 0.93 -8.42
CA VAL A 75 17.44 -0.51 -8.62
C VAL A 75 16.39 -0.77 -9.72
N THR A 76 15.25 -0.07 -9.67
CA THR A 76 14.21 -0.18 -10.71
C THR A 76 14.78 0.15 -12.09
N SER A 77 15.53 1.25 -12.22
CA SER A 77 16.13 1.67 -13.50
C SER A 77 17.13 0.64 -14.05
N LYS A 78 17.85 -0.06 -13.17
CA LYS A 78 18.80 -1.11 -13.55
C LYS A 78 18.09 -2.40 -14.00
N LEU A 79 17.00 -2.77 -13.34
CA LEU A 79 16.25 -3.98 -13.63
C LEU A 79 15.34 -3.84 -14.85
N PHE A 80 14.70 -2.69 -15.00
CA PHE A 80 13.71 -2.40 -16.05
C PHE A 80 14.28 -1.37 -17.04
N LYS A 81 15.45 -1.66 -17.63
CA LYS A 81 16.16 -0.72 -18.51
C LYS A 81 15.29 -0.27 -19.67
N GLY A 82 15.17 1.05 -19.85
CA GLY A 82 14.38 1.66 -20.93
C GLY A 82 12.87 1.64 -20.69
N VAL A 83 12.41 1.15 -19.54
CA VAL A 83 10.99 1.16 -19.16
C VAL A 83 10.74 2.35 -18.24
N LYS A 84 9.76 3.19 -18.59
CA LYS A 84 9.26 4.23 -17.69
C LYS A 84 8.43 3.54 -16.59
N PRO A 85 8.76 3.66 -15.29
CA PRO A 85 7.98 3.05 -14.21
C PRO A 85 6.71 3.87 -13.97
N HIS A 86 5.65 3.54 -14.71
CA HIS A 86 4.35 4.19 -14.57
C HIS A 86 3.28 3.18 -15.00
N ASN A 87 2.40 2.80 -14.07
CA ASN A 87 1.26 1.91 -14.32
C ASN A 87 1.65 0.56 -14.95
N ASN A 88 2.79 0.02 -14.53
CA ASN A 88 3.35 -1.23 -15.05
C ASN A 88 4.16 -1.98 -13.97
N GLU A 89 4.76 -3.10 -14.35
CA GLU A 89 5.59 -3.93 -13.46
C GLU A 89 6.76 -3.16 -12.81
N ALA A 90 7.41 -2.25 -13.55
CA ALA A 90 8.53 -1.48 -13.03
C ALA A 90 8.05 -0.50 -11.94
N ASP A 91 6.85 0.05 -12.12
CA ASP A 91 6.21 0.93 -11.12
C ASP A 91 5.79 0.17 -9.87
N ALA A 92 5.13 -0.98 -10.05
CA ALA A 92 4.74 -1.86 -8.97
C ALA A 92 5.95 -2.32 -8.14
N PHE A 93 7.04 -2.71 -8.84
CA PHE A 93 8.32 -3.03 -8.20
C PHE A 93 8.83 -1.86 -7.36
N ARG A 94 8.88 -0.66 -7.94
CA ARG A 94 9.42 0.54 -7.30
C ARG A 94 8.71 0.84 -5.98
N HIS A 95 7.38 0.87 -5.98
CA HIS A 95 6.58 1.14 -4.78
C HIS A 95 6.73 0.04 -3.71
N ALA A 96 6.60 -1.23 -4.10
CA ALA A 96 6.74 -2.33 -3.15
C ALA A 96 8.16 -2.42 -2.55
N TYR A 97 9.18 -2.22 -3.37
CA TYR A 97 10.59 -2.25 -2.94
C TYR A 97 10.93 -1.06 -2.03
N TRP A 98 10.46 0.14 -2.36
CA TRP A 98 10.62 1.30 -1.49
C TRP A 98 9.96 1.07 -0.11
N SER A 99 8.72 0.58 -0.09
CA SER A 99 8.01 0.29 1.16
C SER A 99 8.66 -0.82 1.99
N TYR A 100 9.25 -1.83 1.32
CA TYR A 100 10.04 -2.86 1.98
C TYR A 100 11.27 -2.26 2.68
N LEU A 101 12.07 -1.46 1.98
CA LEU A 101 13.27 -0.84 2.53
C LEU A 101 12.95 0.07 3.71
N MET A 102 11.94 0.94 3.56
CA MET A 102 11.48 1.80 4.65
C MET A 102 11.06 0.99 5.86
N THR A 103 10.35 -0.12 5.67
CA THR A 103 9.92 -0.97 6.79
C THR A 103 11.09 -1.54 7.56
N GLN A 104 12.15 -1.97 6.88
CA GLN A 104 13.38 -2.45 7.52
C GLN A 104 14.15 -1.33 8.25
N ASN A 105 14.14 -0.10 7.72
CA ASN A 105 14.99 1.00 8.19
C ASN A 105 14.35 1.91 9.24
N ILE A 106 13.04 2.13 9.15
CA ILE A 106 12.29 3.08 10.00
C ILE A 106 11.05 2.44 10.66
N GLY A 107 10.76 1.17 10.38
CA GLY A 107 9.61 0.45 10.92
C GLY A 107 8.34 0.64 10.09
N ALA A 108 7.42 -0.32 10.18
CA ALA A 108 6.24 -0.41 9.33
C ALA A 108 5.29 0.79 9.46
N ASP A 109 5.05 1.29 10.67
CA ASP A 109 4.13 2.41 10.91
C ASP A 109 4.64 3.70 10.27
N LYS A 110 5.94 3.98 10.42
CA LYS A 110 6.56 5.16 9.80
C LYS A 110 6.67 5.01 8.29
N ALA A 111 6.96 3.80 7.81
CA ALA A 111 6.96 3.50 6.38
C ALA A 111 5.58 3.71 5.75
N LYS A 112 4.51 3.34 6.45
CA LYS A 112 3.13 3.61 6.03
C LYS A 112 2.87 5.11 5.95
N HIS A 113 3.19 5.87 6.99
CA HIS A 113 2.99 7.33 6.97
C HIS A 113 3.81 8.02 5.87
N ALA A 114 5.07 7.61 5.67
CA ALA A 114 5.92 8.14 4.61
C ALA A 114 5.32 7.84 3.22
N GLY A 115 4.91 6.59 2.99
CA GLY A 115 4.24 6.17 1.75
C GLY A 115 2.94 6.96 1.51
N ASN A 116 2.03 6.99 2.48
CA ASN A 116 0.78 7.76 2.38
C ASN A 116 1.05 9.24 2.07
N SER A 117 2.02 9.86 2.74
CA SER A 117 2.37 11.27 2.50
C SER A 117 2.87 11.54 1.08
N HIS A 118 3.54 10.57 0.46
CA HIS A 118 3.94 10.63 -0.95
C HIS A 118 2.72 10.53 -1.86
N GLU A 119 1.84 9.54 -1.64
CA GLU A 119 0.61 9.35 -2.44
C GLU A 119 -0.39 10.53 -2.34
N ILE A 120 -0.37 11.28 -1.23
CA ILE A 120 -1.13 12.54 -1.06
C ILE A 120 -0.54 13.67 -1.91
N THR A 121 0.78 13.68 -2.09
CA THR A 121 1.49 14.76 -2.78
C THR A 121 1.56 14.54 -4.30
N GLU A 122 1.53 13.28 -4.74
CA GLU A 122 1.56 12.92 -6.16
C GLU A 122 0.23 13.20 -6.88
N GLU A 123 0.33 13.70 -8.11
CA GLU A 123 -0.80 13.99 -8.99
C GLU A 123 -1.28 12.72 -9.73
N ASN A 124 -1.72 11.73 -8.96
CA ASN A 124 -2.25 10.47 -9.46
C ASN A 124 -3.79 10.52 -9.61
N THR A 125 -4.33 9.83 -10.62
CA THR A 125 -5.75 9.46 -10.63
C THR A 125 -6.03 8.47 -9.49
N GLU A 126 -7.30 8.33 -9.10
CA GLU A 126 -7.69 7.43 -8.00
C GLU A 126 -7.24 5.98 -8.23
N GLY A 127 -7.38 5.46 -9.45
CA GLY A 127 -6.95 4.09 -9.78
C GLY A 127 -5.43 3.88 -9.66
N GLU A 128 -4.64 4.89 -10.04
CA GLU A 128 -3.18 4.89 -9.92
C GLU A 128 -2.77 4.94 -8.45
N ARG A 129 -3.35 5.87 -7.69
CA ARG A 129 -3.08 6.00 -6.24
C ARG A 129 -3.38 4.70 -5.49
N LEU A 130 -4.49 4.03 -5.81
CA LEU A 130 -4.82 2.76 -5.17
C LEU A 130 -3.86 1.63 -5.56
N MET A 131 -3.34 1.62 -6.79
CA MET A 131 -2.29 0.67 -7.19
C MET A 131 -1.03 0.89 -6.35
N ASP A 132 -0.61 2.14 -6.18
CA ASP A 132 0.59 2.49 -5.42
C ASP A 132 0.42 2.19 -3.92
N LEU A 133 -0.73 2.55 -3.33
CA LEU A 133 -1.09 2.19 -1.94
C LEU A 133 -1.09 0.67 -1.71
N TYR A 134 -1.67 -0.09 -2.64
CA TYR A 134 -1.67 -1.55 -2.58
C TYR A 134 -0.24 -2.12 -2.61
N ASN A 135 0.59 -1.69 -3.57
CA ASN A 135 1.95 -2.17 -3.69
C ASN A 135 2.82 -1.76 -2.49
N ASN A 136 2.61 -0.56 -1.96
CA ASN A 136 3.22 -0.11 -0.71
C ASN A 136 2.82 -1.06 0.44
N ARG A 137 1.54 -1.43 0.58
CA ARG A 137 1.06 -2.39 1.59
C ARG A 137 1.75 -3.75 1.47
N ILE A 138 1.82 -4.31 0.26
CA ILE A 138 2.48 -5.61 0.03
C ILE A 138 3.97 -5.53 0.38
N GLY A 139 4.67 -4.46 0.01
CA GLY A 139 6.07 -4.23 0.36
C GLY A 139 6.32 -4.28 1.87
N ARG A 140 5.47 -3.61 2.67
CA ARG A 140 5.55 -3.64 4.14
C ARG A 140 5.29 -5.05 4.69
N GLN A 141 4.27 -5.74 4.20
CA GLN A 141 3.95 -7.11 4.63
C GLN A 141 5.10 -8.07 4.36
N LEU A 142 5.69 -8.01 3.17
CA LEU A 142 6.84 -8.85 2.79
C LEU A 142 8.06 -8.58 3.66
N ALA A 143 8.30 -7.34 4.08
CA ALA A 143 9.38 -6.97 4.98
C ALA A 143 9.19 -7.49 6.42
N LEU A 144 7.94 -7.63 6.86
CA LEU A 144 7.61 -8.16 8.19
C LEU A 144 7.54 -9.69 8.23
N ASP A 145 7.37 -10.36 7.09
CA ASP A 145 7.28 -11.81 7.02
C ASP A 145 8.60 -12.46 7.51
N PRO A 146 8.57 -13.27 8.59
CA PRO A 146 9.75 -13.98 9.09
C PRO A 146 10.46 -14.84 8.05
N LYS A 147 9.74 -15.34 7.03
CA LYS A 147 10.32 -16.12 5.91
C LYS A 147 11.29 -15.31 5.06
N ASN A 148 11.13 -14.00 5.02
CA ASN A 148 11.97 -13.10 4.24
C ASN A 148 13.13 -12.51 5.05
N LYS A 149 13.23 -12.83 6.34
CA LYS A 149 14.29 -12.32 7.21
C LYS A 149 15.67 -12.69 6.66
N GLY A 150 16.49 -11.66 6.40
CA GLY A 150 17.85 -11.81 5.89
C GLY A 150 17.95 -12.08 4.38
N ARG A 151 16.81 -12.19 3.66
CA ARG A 151 16.82 -12.30 2.21
C ARG A 151 17.08 -10.94 1.54
N PRO A 152 17.71 -10.91 0.36
CA PRO A 152 17.81 -9.69 -0.43
C PRO A 152 16.41 -9.17 -0.78
N ALA A 153 16.13 -7.91 -0.45
CA ALA A 153 14.82 -7.30 -0.70
C ALA A 153 14.43 -7.33 -2.19
N GLU A 154 15.40 -7.18 -3.09
CA GLU A 154 15.18 -7.23 -4.54
C GLU A 154 14.61 -8.59 -4.97
N GLU A 155 15.17 -9.67 -4.45
CA GLU A 155 14.73 -11.04 -4.76
C GLU A 155 13.29 -11.27 -4.28
N VAL A 156 12.99 -10.84 -3.04
CA VAL A 156 11.67 -10.98 -2.44
C VAL A 156 10.60 -10.25 -3.25
N ILE A 157 10.87 -9.01 -3.68
CA ILE A 157 9.89 -8.24 -4.46
C ILE A 157 9.75 -8.78 -5.89
N ARG A 158 10.84 -9.25 -6.52
CA ARG A 158 10.76 -9.88 -7.86
C ARG A 158 9.95 -11.18 -7.82
N GLU A 159 10.08 -11.98 -6.77
CA GLU A 159 9.23 -13.15 -6.54
C GLU A 159 7.77 -12.75 -6.37
N ALA A 160 7.50 -11.70 -5.58
CA ALA A 160 6.13 -11.22 -5.39
C ALA A 160 5.46 -10.76 -6.71
N ILE A 161 6.21 -10.12 -7.61
CA ILE A 161 5.72 -9.79 -8.96
C ILE A 161 5.42 -11.06 -9.76
N LYS A 162 6.37 -11.99 -9.81
CA LYS A 162 6.23 -13.25 -10.55
C LYS A 162 5.04 -14.10 -10.06
N ASP A 163 4.80 -14.07 -8.75
CA ASP A 163 3.69 -14.77 -8.10
C ASP A 163 2.34 -14.04 -8.28
N GLY A 164 2.31 -12.89 -8.96
CA GLY A 164 1.11 -12.09 -9.16
C GLY A 164 0.58 -11.45 -7.88
N LYS A 165 1.43 -11.19 -6.89
CA LYS A 165 1.06 -10.54 -5.61
C LYS A 165 1.01 -9.02 -5.71
N LEU A 166 1.72 -8.43 -6.67
CA LEU A 166 1.72 -6.99 -6.93
C LEU A 166 0.71 -6.60 -8.00
N ARG A 167 0.15 -5.40 -7.88
CA ARG A 167 -0.74 -4.81 -8.88
C ARG A 167 0.10 -4.03 -9.90
N THR A 168 0.01 -4.39 -11.18
CA THR A 168 0.84 -3.80 -12.25
C THR A 168 0.07 -2.87 -13.17
N SER A 169 -1.17 -2.52 -12.82
CA SER A 169 -2.01 -1.58 -13.55
C SER A 169 -3.00 -0.91 -12.59
N PRO A 170 -3.48 0.31 -12.89
CA PRO A 170 -4.45 1.00 -12.05
C PRO A 170 -5.67 0.14 -11.72
N PHE A 171 -6.23 0.33 -10.52
CA PHE A 171 -7.53 -0.25 -10.20
C PHE A 171 -8.64 0.45 -10.98
N LYS A 172 -9.68 -0.30 -11.37
CA LYS A 172 -10.89 0.30 -11.92
C LYS A 172 -11.68 0.94 -10.79
N ILE A 173 -12.21 2.13 -11.04
CA ILE A 173 -12.96 2.90 -10.05
C ILE A 173 -14.41 3.00 -10.50
N LEU A 174 -15.35 2.84 -9.55
CA LEU A 174 -16.76 3.16 -9.78
C LEU A 174 -16.89 4.66 -10.08
N GLY A 175 -17.51 5.01 -11.22
CA GLY A 175 -17.75 6.40 -11.54
C GLY A 175 -18.74 7.05 -10.56
N GLU A 176 -18.59 8.35 -10.31
CA GLU A 176 -19.46 9.12 -9.39
C GLU A 176 -20.98 8.96 -9.64
N ARG A 177 -21.41 8.51 -10.84
CA ARG A 177 -22.82 8.30 -11.18
C ARG A 177 -23.44 7.01 -10.64
N ASP A 178 -22.63 6.04 -10.21
CA ASP A 178 -23.12 4.77 -9.67
C ASP A 178 -23.17 4.79 -8.12
N TYR A 179 -22.76 5.90 -7.51
CA TYR A 179 -22.78 6.10 -6.08
C TYR A 179 -24.08 6.77 -5.63
N VAL A 180 -24.98 5.98 -5.02
CA VAL A 180 -26.10 6.52 -4.24
C VAL A 180 -25.63 6.60 -2.78
N PRO A 181 -25.31 7.79 -2.23
CA PRO A 181 -24.97 7.90 -0.82
C PRO A 181 -26.13 7.35 0.04
N SER A 182 -25.78 6.52 1.02
CA SER A 182 -26.75 6.05 2.02
C SER A 182 -27.44 7.25 2.67
N PRO A 183 -28.78 7.33 2.69
CA PRO A 183 -29.51 8.46 3.25
C PRO A 183 -29.43 8.58 4.78
N PHE A 184 -28.59 7.78 5.45
CA PHE A 184 -28.47 7.81 6.91
C PHE A 184 -27.00 7.81 7.35
N GLY A 185 -26.47 9.01 7.57
CA GLY A 185 -25.32 9.29 8.43
C GLY A 185 -25.64 10.55 9.22
N ASN A 186 -26.09 10.37 10.46
CA ASN A 186 -26.33 11.43 11.44
C ASN A 186 -25.02 12.08 11.89
#